data_AF-A0A1G8C8Z6-F1
#
_entry.id   AF-A0A1G8C8Z6-F1
#
_cell.length_a   1.000
_cell.length_b   1.000
_cell.length_c   1.000
_cell.angle_alpha   90.00
_cell.angle_beta   90.00
_cell.angle_gamma   90.00
#
_symmetry.space_group_name_H-M   'P 1'
#
loop_
_entity.id
_entity.type
_entity.pdbx_description
1 polymer ?
#
loop_
_entity_poly.entity_id
_entity_poly.type
_entity_poly.pdbx_seq_one_letter_code
_entity_poly.pdbx_strand_id
1 'polypeptide(L)'
;MGRLLTRMTLGRSTAQVRHVTPVPPGSAEGLVARVYEQMERDLGMQAAPVMLHSPAPGPLAACWLLLRETLLAADPADRAAAEAVAAGVSLANSCPYCVDVHSMVIGGLGFGRDAVAIRRGDLTAVADPRLRDLSTWAWASGRRGGAAGDTPSPPPMSWAAPWAASPVAPAPAAPAAPADTPPAAPLASLSPERAAGMAGVAVASHYITRMVNVFLGESLLPLALSASARSRFMALIGRVAASRARRPPVAGLSLGLVPYAPLPPDLSWARPAETVAGAFGRAYAVVDGAAVRSVTEPVRDAVLETLAAWDGLPPGPESAWIDKPLSLLPLEERAQGRLALLTAMASHRVPPSLMAACRDELGGGGEADRTLVELTAWASLTAARRVGEWIGAGVPR
;
A
#
# COMPACT_ATOMS: atom_id res chain seq x y z
N MET A 1 13.15 18.06 -21.74
CA MET A 1 12.38 16.79 -21.68
C MET A 1 11.60 16.58 -20.39
N GLY A 2 12.10 16.96 -19.21
CA GLY A 2 11.39 16.77 -17.92
C GLY A 2 10.00 17.42 -17.85
N ARG A 3 9.89 18.74 -18.13
CA ARG A 3 8.63 19.50 -17.99
C ARG A 3 7.47 19.01 -18.88
N LEU A 4 7.77 18.40 -20.04
CA LEU A 4 6.75 17.87 -20.95
C LEU A 4 6.20 16.53 -20.46
N LEU A 5 7.07 15.64 -19.94
CA LEU A 5 6.69 14.40 -19.28
C LEU A 5 5.90 14.67 -17.99
N THR A 6 6.30 15.68 -17.21
CA THR A 6 5.58 16.16 -16.02
C THR A 6 4.15 16.60 -16.38
N ARG A 7 3.97 17.51 -17.36
CA ARG A 7 2.62 17.94 -17.80
C ARG A 7 1.77 16.79 -18.36
N MET A 8 2.36 15.83 -19.08
CA MET A 8 1.65 14.67 -19.63
C MET A 8 1.28 13.60 -18.59
N THR A 9 1.90 13.62 -17.41
CA THR A 9 1.60 12.70 -16.29
C THR A 9 0.65 13.32 -15.27
N LEU A 10 0.74 14.64 -15.02
CA LEU A 10 -0.12 15.39 -14.09
C LEU A 10 -1.63 15.27 -14.37
N GLY A 11 -2.07 15.48 -15.61
CA GLY A 11 -3.49 15.31 -15.99
C GLY A 11 -3.95 13.86 -16.01
N ARG A 12 -3.02 12.89 -15.95
CA ARG A 12 -3.31 11.45 -15.98
C ARG A 12 -3.35 10.84 -14.58
N SER A 13 -2.54 11.31 -13.63
CA SER A 13 -2.55 10.83 -12.25
C SER A 13 -3.86 11.18 -11.52
N THR A 14 -4.39 12.39 -11.74
CA THR A 14 -5.68 12.81 -11.18
C THR A 14 -6.87 12.10 -11.82
N ALA A 15 -6.82 11.84 -13.13
CA ALA A 15 -7.88 11.13 -13.86
C ALA A 15 -8.04 9.65 -13.45
N GLN A 16 -7.09 9.09 -12.70
CA GLN A 16 -7.20 7.72 -12.15
C GLN A 16 -7.93 7.69 -10.81
N VAL A 17 -8.05 8.83 -10.12
CA VAL A 17 -8.71 8.93 -8.82
C VAL A 17 -10.22 8.95 -8.99
N ARG A 18 -10.88 8.09 -8.22
CA ARG A 18 -12.33 7.91 -8.15
C ARG A 18 -12.82 8.45 -6.82
N HIS A 19 -14.12 8.78 -6.76
CA HIS A 19 -14.87 9.16 -5.55
C HIS A 19 -14.48 10.47 -4.85
N VAL A 20 -13.25 10.95 -5.00
CA VAL A 20 -12.76 12.22 -4.46
C VAL A 20 -12.04 13.03 -5.53
N THR A 21 -11.88 14.33 -5.28
CA THR A 21 -11.23 15.27 -6.19
C THR A 21 -9.86 15.66 -5.62
N PRO A 22 -8.73 15.12 -6.14
CA PRO A 22 -7.41 15.53 -5.71
C PRO A 22 -7.18 17.02 -5.94
N VAL A 23 -6.48 17.68 -5.02
CA VAL A 23 -6.03 19.06 -5.18
C VAL A 23 -5.07 19.12 -6.38
N PRO A 24 -5.37 19.95 -7.40
CA PRO A 24 -4.49 20.14 -8.54
C PRO A 24 -3.15 20.73 -8.09
N PRO A 25 -2.00 20.25 -8.62
CA PRO A 25 -0.70 20.78 -8.18
C PRO A 25 -0.48 22.27 -8.44
N GLY A 26 -1.14 22.85 -9.45
CA GLY A 26 -1.08 24.29 -9.72
C GLY A 26 -1.88 25.16 -8.74
N SER A 27 -2.75 24.55 -7.91
CA SER A 27 -3.53 25.22 -6.86
C SER A 27 -3.22 24.65 -5.48
N ALA A 28 -2.15 23.84 -5.35
CA ALA A 28 -1.75 23.27 -4.08
C ALA A 28 -1.08 24.35 -3.22
N GLU A 29 -1.51 24.44 -1.96
CA GLU A 29 -0.96 25.38 -0.99
C GLU A 29 -0.59 24.65 0.31
N GLY A 30 0.13 25.35 1.19
CA GLY A 30 0.45 24.87 2.53
C GLY A 30 1.14 23.49 2.54
N LEU A 31 0.58 22.56 3.32
CA LEU A 31 1.15 21.22 3.47
C LEU A 31 1.06 20.39 2.18
N VAL A 32 0.00 20.57 1.38
CA VAL A 32 -0.19 19.83 0.12
C VAL A 32 0.92 20.20 -0.87
N ALA A 33 1.20 21.50 -1.02
CA ALA A 33 2.29 21.99 -1.88
C ALA A 33 3.64 21.38 -1.49
N ARG A 34 3.98 21.40 -0.18
CA ARG A 34 5.26 20.86 0.30
C ARG A 34 5.41 19.36 0.05
N VAL A 35 4.34 18.58 0.19
CA VAL A 35 4.35 17.14 -0.14
C VAL A 35 4.54 16.95 -1.64
N TYR A 36 3.80 17.69 -2.48
CA TYR A 36 3.92 17.60 -3.93
C TYR A 36 5.31 18.01 -4.45
N GLU A 37 5.94 19.00 -3.83
CA GLU A 37 7.32 19.38 -4.14
C GLU A 37 8.32 18.28 -3.78
N GLN A 38 8.21 17.68 -2.59
CA GLN A 38 9.05 16.53 -2.23
C GLN A 38 8.83 15.36 -3.20
N MET A 39 7.58 15.06 -3.52
CA MET A 39 7.20 13.99 -4.44
C MET A 39 7.77 14.20 -5.85
N GLU A 40 7.66 15.40 -6.41
CA GLU A 40 8.25 15.70 -7.72
C GLU A 40 9.77 15.62 -7.71
N ARG A 41 10.43 16.10 -6.64
CA ARG A 41 11.88 15.98 -6.50
C ARG A 41 12.34 14.52 -6.49
N ASP A 42 11.71 13.70 -5.65
CA ASP A 42 12.16 12.33 -5.39
C ASP A 42 11.75 11.38 -6.53
N LEU A 43 10.49 11.44 -7.00
CA LEU A 43 9.95 10.55 -8.03
C LEU A 43 10.05 11.11 -9.46
N GLY A 44 10.18 12.42 -9.62
CA GLY A 44 10.11 13.08 -10.95
C GLY A 44 8.70 13.17 -11.52
N MET A 45 7.67 12.78 -10.75
CA MET A 45 6.27 12.81 -11.14
C MET A 45 5.37 12.91 -9.91
N GLN A 46 4.14 13.37 -10.12
CA GLN A 46 3.09 13.34 -9.10
C GLN A 46 2.39 11.96 -9.16
N ALA A 47 2.55 11.15 -8.11
CA ALA A 47 2.05 9.78 -8.08
C ALA A 47 0.58 9.72 -7.60
N ALA A 48 -0.30 9.12 -8.41
CA ALA A 48 -1.73 8.99 -8.08
C ALA A 48 -2.01 8.34 -6.70
N PRO A 49 -1.29 7.28 -6.27
CA PRO A 49 -1.47 6.68 -4.94
C PRO A 49 -1.25 7.66 -3.79
N VAL A 50 -0.42 8.69 -3.98
CA VAL A 50 -0.19 9.74 -2.97
C VAL A 50 -1.23 10.85 -3.14
N MET A 51 -1.42 11.34 -4.37
CA MET A 51 -2.32 12.47 -4.67
C MET A 51 -3.78 12.25 -4.24
N LEU A 52 -4.27 11.00 -4.23
CA LEU A 52 -5.64 10.69 -3.79
C LEU A 52 -5.94 11.21 -2.37
N HIS A 53 -4.91 11.38 -1.54
CA HIS A 53 -5.04 11.84 -0.16
C HIS A 53 -5.15 13.36 -0.03
N SER A 54 -4.89 14.12 -1.09
CA SER A 54 -4.77 15.58 -1.02
C SER A 54 -5.99 16.37 -0.52
N PRO A 55 -7.24 15.87 -0.57
CA PRO A 55 -8.35 16.50 0.16
C PRO A 55 -8.15 16.55 1.67
N ALA A 56 -7.31 15.68 2.24
CA ALA A 56 -6.96 15.63 3.64
C ALA A 56 -5.44 15.81 3.84
N PRO A 57 -4.96 17.05 4.09
CA PRO A 57 -3.53 17.34 4.12
C PRO A 57 -2.73 16.52 5.15
N GLY A 58 -3.35 16.16 6.28
CA GLY A 58 -2.75 15.28 7.29
C GLY A 58 -2.48 13.87 6.74
N PRO A 59 -3.52 13.12 6.34
CA PRO A 59 -3.36 11.83 5.65
C PRO A 59 -2.41 11.86 4.43
N LEU A 60 -2.42 12.94 3.64
CA LEU A 60 -1.46 13.12 2.55
C LEU A 60 -0.02 13.10 3.04
N ALA A 61 0.30 13.88 4.06
CA ALA A 61 1.63 13.90 4.64
C ALA A 61 1.98 12.56 5.27
N ALA A 62 1.07 11.95 6.02
CA ALA A 62 1.27 10.62 6.63
C ALA A 62 1.63 9.55 5.57
N CYS A 63 0.85 9.48 4.48
CA CYS A 63 1.13 8.60 3.34
C CYS A 63 2.52 8.86 2.75
N TRP A 64 2.88 10.12 2.54
CA TRP A 64 4.18 10.49 1.99
C TRP A 64 5.34 10.12 2.93
N LEU A 65 5.23 10.37 4.24
CA LEU A 65 6.23 9.98 5.24
C LEU A 65 6.47 8.46 5.19
N LEU A 66 5.40 7.66 5.23
CA LEU A 66 5.49 6.21 5.22
C LEU A 66 6.18 5.72 3.94
N LEU A 67 5.70 6.13 2.77
CA LEU A 67 6.28 5.68 1.49
C LEU A 67 7.72 6.16 1.31
N ARG A 68 8.00 7.42 1.65
CA ARG A 68 9.32 8.01 1.42
C ARG A 68 10.36 7.37 2.33
N GLU A 69 10.10 7.25 3.62
CA GLU A 69 11.11 6.80 4.58
C GLU A 69 11.26 5.27 4.61
N THR A 70 10.24 4.49 4.25
CA THR A 70 10.33 3.02 4.21
C THR A 70 10.84 2.49 2.88
N LEU A 71 10.40 3.09 1.75
CA LEU A 71 10.67 2.57 0.41
C LEU A 71 11.63 3.45 -0.36
N LEU A 72 11.41 4.77 -0.40
CA LEU A 72 12.20 5.68 -1.25
C LEU A 72 13.61 5.91 -0.75
N ALA A 73 13.76 6.20 0.54
CA ALA A 73 15.03 6.45 1.20
C ALA A 73 15.77 5.18 1.63
N ALA A 74 15.23 3.99 1.30
CA ALA A 74 15.89 2.72 1.56
C ALA A 74 17.26 2.65 0.86
N ASP A 75 18.17 1.86 1.45
CA ASP A 75 19.48 1.57 0.85
C ASP A 75 19.30 1.12 -0.61
N PRO A 76 20.05 1.69 -1.58
CA PRO A 76 19.92 1.31 -2.98
C PRO A 76 20.14 -0.20 -3.22
N ALA A 77 20.98 -0.85 -2.41
CA ALA A 77 21.24 -2.29 -2.48
C ALA A 77 20.02 -3.13 -2.05
N ASP A 78 19.13 -2.55 -1.25
CA ASP A 78 17.94 -3.18 -0.71
C ASP A 78 16.68 -2.80 -1.50
N ARG A 79 16.78 -1.90 -2.47
CA ARG A 79 15.61 -1.37 -3.16
C ARG A 79 14.82 -2.43 -3.94
N ALA A 80 15.48 -3.35 -4.64
CA ALA A 80 14.76 -4.44 -5.33
C ALA A 80 14.03 -5.36 -4.34
N ALA A 81 14.64 -5.63 -3.18
CA ALA A 81 14.04 -6.41 -2.11
C ALA A 81 12.83 -5.71 -1.48
N ALA A 82 12.93 -4.39 -1.23
CA ALA A 82 11.80 -3.59 -0.75
C ALA A 82 10.63 -3.58 -1.74
N GLU A 83 10.90 -3.43 -3.05
CA GLU A 83 9.85 -3.53 -4.07
C GLU A 83 9.21 -4.93 -4.13
N ALA A 84 9.99 -6.00 -3.92
CA ALA A 84 9.45 -7.36 -3.85
C ALA A 84 8.57 -7.59 -2.62
N VAL A 85 8.93 -7.04 -1.46
CA VAL A 85 8.06 -7.01 -0.26
C VAL A 85 6.75 -6.29 -0.58
N ALA A 86 6.82 -5.09 -1.17
CA ALA A 86 5.65 -4.31 -1.51
C ALA A 86 4.73 -5.03 -2.52
N ALA A 87 5.32 -5.71 -3.52
CA ALA A 87 4.58 -6.52 -4.47
C ALA A 87 3.91 -7.76 -3.82
N GLY A 88 4.61 -8.44 -2.89
CA GLY A 88 4.06 -9.56 -2.13
C GLY A 88 2.83 -9.16 -1.31
N VAL A 89 2.92 -8.05 -0.57
CA VAL A 89 1.75 -7.47 0.15
C VAL A 89 0.63 -7.08 -0.82
N SER A 90 0.99 -6.51 -1.97
CA SER A 90 0.02 -6.11 -2.99
C SER A 90 -0.77 -7.30 -3.56
N LEU A 91 -0.11 -8.45 -3.75
CA LEU A 91 -0.77 -9.71 -4.12
C LEU A 91 -1.72 -10.17 -3.01
N ALA A 92 -1.28 -10.14 -1.75
CA ALA A 92 -2.10 -10.55 -0.61
C ALA A 92 -3.36 -9.68 -0.46
N ASN A 93 -3.22 -8.38 -0.69
CA ASN A 93 -4.33 -7.42 -0.60
C ASN A 93 -5.13 -7.27 -1.89
N SER A 94 -4.85 -8.11 -2.91
CA SER A 94 -5.53 -8.08 -4.20
C SER A 94 -5.54 -6.69 -4.84
N CYS A 95 -4.38 -6.01 -4.89
CA CYS A 95 -4.18 -4.70 -5.52
C CYS A 95 -3.44 -4.82 -6.87
N PRO A 96 -4.15 -4.92 -8.02
CA PRO A 96 -3.52 -5.04 -9.34
C PRO A 96 -2.59 -3.87 -9.68
N TYR A 97 -3.06 -2.65 -9.41
CA TYR A 97 -2.32 -1.42 -9.66
C TYR A 97 -0.95 -1.45 -8.98
N CYS A 98 -0.95 -1.83 -7.70
CA CYS A 98 0.26 -1.87 -6.88
C CYS A 98 1.23 -2.95 -7.40
N VAL A 99 0.73 -4.16 -7.72
CA VAL A 99 1.57 -5.22 -8.28
C VAL A 99 2.22 -4.79 -9.60
N ASP A 100 1.47 -4.12 -10.48
CA ASP A 100 2.01 -3.60 -11.74
C ASP A 100 3.10 -2.55 -11.52
N VAL A 101 2.89 -1.59 -10.61
CA VAL A 101 3.89 -0.56 -10.28
C VAL A 101 5.16 -1.20 -9.74
N HIS A 102 5.05 -2.02 -8.69
CA HIS A 102 6.22 -2.60 -8.02
C HIS A 102 6.98 -3.56 -8.95
N SER A 103 6.27 -4.41 -9.70
CA SER A 103 6.89 -5.31 -10.68
C SER A 103 7.60 -4.55 -11.80
N MET A 104 7.03 -3.42 -12.26
CA MET A 104 7.68 -2.55 -13.24
C MET A 104 8.99 -1.97 -12.71
N VAL A 105 9.04 -1.55 -11.44
CA VAL A 105 10.28 -1.05 -10.81
C VAL A 105 11.32 -2.16 -10.67
N ILE A 106 10.92 -3.35 -10.19
CA ILE A 106 11.78 -4.54 -10.10
C ILE A 106 12.42 -4.86 -11.46
N GLY A 107 11.61 -4.86 -12.53
CA GLY A 107 12.11 -5.09 -13.89
C GLY A 107 13.09 -4.02 -14.35
N GLY A 108 12.83 -2.75 -14.03
CA GLY A 108 13.75 -1.64 -14.31
C GLY A 108 15.09 -1.72 -13.56
N LEU A 109 15.10 -2.36 -12.38
CA LEU A 109 16.31 -2.57 -11.58
C LEU A 109 17.20 -3.71 -12.09
N GLY A 110 16.73 -4.48 -13.08
CA GLY A 110 17.48 -5.57 -13.71
C GLY A 110 16.89 -6.96 -13.46
N PHE A 111 15.84 -7.07 -12.65
CA PHE A 111 15.20 -8.33 -12.26
C PHE A 111 13.99 -8.64 -13.15
N GLY A 112 14.17 -8.57 -14.47
CA GLY A 112 13.08 -8.64 -15.44
C GLY A 112 12.29 -9.96 -15.43
N ARG A 113 12.97 -11.10 -15.20
CA ARG A 113 12.31 -12.41 -15.11
C ARG A 113 11.49 -12.53 -13.83
N ASP A 114 12.05 -12.11 -12.71
CA ASP A 114 11.41 -12.11 -11.40
C ASP A 114 10.18 -11.19 -11.38
N ALA A 115 10.30 -10.00 -11.99
CA ALA A 115 9.19 -9.07 -12.16
C ALA A 115 8.00 -9.69 -12.91
N VAL A 116 8.26 -10.52 -13.93
CA VAL A 116 7.19 -11.21 -14.68
C VAL A 116 6.52 -12.29 -13.82
N ALA A 117 7.31 -13.04 -13.06
CA ALA A 117 6.80 -14.07 -12.14
C ALA A 117 5.91 -13.44 -11.04
N ILE A 118 6.41 -12.40 -10.37
CA ILE A 118 5.67 -11.65 -9.35
C ILE A 118 4.39 -11.06 -9.92
N ARG A 119 4.43 -10.42 -11.09
CA ARG A 119 3.24 -9.84 -11.72
C ARG A 119 2.16 -10.88 -12.02
N ARG A 120 2.56 -12.12 -12.33
CA ARG A 120 1.64 -13.25 -12.55
C ARG A 120 1.12 -13.87 -11.25
N GLY A 121 1.64 -13.45 -10.10
CA GLY A 121 1.38 -14.08 -8.81
C GLY A 121 2.10 -15.41 -8.62
N ASP A 122 3.03 -15.78 -9.49
CA ASP A 122 3.81 -17.00 -9.35
C ASP A 122 5.10 -16.71 -8.58
N LEU A 123 4.97 -16.60 -7.25
CA LEU A 123 6.11 -16.35 -6.36
C LEU A 123 7.12 -17.51 -6.38
N THR A 124 6.68 -18.73 -6.68
CA THR A 124 7.58 -19.90 -6.78
C THR A 124 8.52 -19.83 -7.97
N ALA A 125 8.11 -19.16 -9.05
CA ALA A 125 8.92 -18.97 -10.25
C ALA A 125 9.91 -17.78 -10.19
N VAL A 126 9.93 -17.02 -9.09
CA VAL A 126 10.94 -15.97 -8.86
C VAL A 126 12.31 -16.64 -8.75
N ALA A 127 13.28 -16.28 -9.59
CA ALA A 127 14.58 -16.94 -9.68
C ALA A 127 15.53 -16.48 -8.58
N ASP A 128 15.57 -15.18 -8.28
CA ASP A 128 16.40 -14.64 -7.19
C ASP A 128 15.89 -15.12 -5.82
N PRO A 129 16.68 -15.86 -5.03
CA PRO A 129 16.23 -16.42 -3.75
C PRO A 129 15.81 -15.34 -2.75
N ARG A 130 16.53 -14.23 -2.69
CA ARG A 130 16.23 -13.14 -1.75
C ARG A 130 14.89 -12.48 -2.09
N LEU A 131 14.63 -12.21 -3.37
CA LEU A 131 13.34 -11.68 -3.82
C LEU A 131 12.20 -12.68 -3.61
N ARG A 132 12.44 -13.97 -3.87
CA ARG A 132 11.46 -15.05 -3.66
C ARG A 132 11.05 -15.13 -2.19
N ASP A 133 12.01 -15.21 -1.29
CA ASP A 133 11.76 -15.41 0.14
C ASP A 133 11.04 -14.20 0.73
N LEU A 134 11.50 -12.98 0.41
CA LEU A 134 10.88 -11.75 0.91
C LEU A 134 9.48 -11.51 0.34
N SER A 135 9.25 -11.75 -0.95
CA SER A 135 7.91 -11.58 -1.53
C SER A 135 6.92 -12.64 -1.03
N THR A 136 7.38 -13.87 -0.81
CA THR A 136 6.57 -14.97 -0.24
C THR A 136 6.20 -14.69 1.21
N TRP A 137 7.17 -14.29 2.04
CA TRP A 137 6.91 -13.85 3.41
C TRP A 137 5.96 -12.66 3.44
N ALA A 138 6.19 -11.65 2.60
CA ALA A 138 5.36 -10.45 2.56
C ALA A 138 3.91 -10.77 2.16
N TRP A 139 3.71 -11.70 1.24
CA TRP A 139 2.37 -12.21 0.88
C TRP A 139 1.66 -12.89 2.07
N ALA A 140 2.40 -13.56 2.95
CA ALA A 140 1.85 -14.20 4.15
C ALA A 140 1.76 -13.27 5.38
N SER A 141 2.50 -12.16 5.38
CA SER A 141 2.68 -11.26 6.53
C SER A 141 1.38 -10.67 7.09
N GLY A 142 0.34 -10.58 6.26
CA GLY A 142 -0.98 -10.10 6.65
C GLY A 142 -1.78 -11.07 7.51
N ARG A 143 -1.27 -12.28 7.79
CA ARG A 143 -1.92 -13.32 8.61
C ARG A 143 -1.13 -13.53 9.90
N ARG A 144 -1.80 -13.69 11.04
CA ARG A 144 -1.17 -13.90 12.34
C ARG A 144 -0.15 -15.04 12.34
N GLY A 145 -0.46 -16.19 11.73
CA GLY A 145 0.48 -17.32 11.59
C GLY A 145 1.56 -17.07 10.51
N GLY A 146 1.20 -16.42 9.41
CA GLY A 146 2.11 -16.17 8.29
C GLY A 146 3.26 -15.22 8.61
N ALA A 147 3.04 -14.26 9.51
CA ALA A 147 4.09 -13.35 9.98
C ALA A 147 5.18 -14.05 10.83
N ALA A 148 4.84 -15.15 11.50
CA ALA A 148 5.75 -15.94 12.34
C ALA A 148 6.58 -16.97 11.56
N GLY A 149 6.38 -17.08 10.24
CA GLY A 149 7.05 -18.07 9.39
C GLY A 149 6.23 -19.33 9.12
N ASP A 150 5.03 -19.48 9.73
CA ASP A 150 4.05 -20.50 9.35
C ASP A 150 3.34 -20.07 8.06
N THR A 151 4.06 -20.04 6.95
CA THR A 151 3.47 -19.71 5.66
C THR A 151 2.87 -20.98 5.07
N PRO A 152 1.56 -21.06 4.82
CA PRO A 152 1.05 -22.06 3.89
C PRO A 152 1.68 -21.82 2.53
N SER A 153 1.87 -22.89 1.74
CA SER A 153 2.32 -22.79 0.35
C SER A 153 1.52 -21.70 -0.38
N PRO A 154 2.15 -20.87 -1.23
CA PRO A 154 1.40 -19.94 -2.06
C PRO A 154 0.34 -20.74 -2.84
N PRO A 155 -0.87 -20.20 -3.06
CA PRO A 155 -1.94 -20.99 -3.64
C PRO A 155 -1.53 -21.46 -5.06
N PRO A 156 -2.07 -22.59 -5.55
CA PRO A 156 -1.83 -23.05 -6.92
C PRO A 156 -2.41 -22.04 -7.93
N MET A 157 -1.84 -21.96 -9.14
CA MET A 157 -2.12 -20.99 -10.24
C MET A 157 -3.59 -20.56 -10.46
N SER A 158 -4.60 -21.29 -9.97
CA SER A 158 -6.00 -20.86 -9.95
C SER A 158 -6.28 -19.61 -9.09
N TRP A 159 -5.33 -19.15 -8.26
CA TRP A 159 -5.35 -17.83 -7.61
C TRP A 159 -4.60 -16.73 -8.37
N ALA A 160 -3.92 -17.08 -9.48
CA ALA A 160 -3.35 -16.07 -10.37
C ALA A 160 -4.48 -15.11 -10.67
N ALA A 161 -4.28 -13.87 -10.26
CA ALA A 161 -5.40 -12.98 -10.14
C ALA A 161 -6.09 -12.85 -11.51
N PRO A 162 -7.42 -12.78 -11.60
CA PRO A 162 -8.13 -12.78 -12.88
C PRO A 162 -7.61 -11.74 -13.89
N TRP A 163 -6.97 -10.67 -13.39
CA TRP A 163 -6.32 -9.60 -14.15
C TRP A 163 -4.91 -9.95 -14.69
N ALA A 164 -4.26 -11.03 -14.22
CA ALA A 164 -3.00 -11.55 -14.74
C ALA A 164 -3.13 -12.19 -16.14
N ALA A 165 -4.36 -12.43 -16.60
CA ALA A 165 -4.69 -12.99 -17.92
C ALA A 165 -4.54 -12.02 -19.11
N SER A 166 -3.86 -10.87 -18.94
CA SER A 166 -3.51 -9.99 -20.07
C SER A 166 -2.53 -10.69 -21.03
N PRO A 167 -2.69 -10.61 -22.36
CA PRO A 167 -2.01 -11.49 -23.31
C PRO A 167 -0.54 -11.10 -23.46
N VAL A 168 0.30 -11.69 -22.61
CA VAL A 168 1.74 -11.86 -22.86
C VAL A 168 2.01 -13.35 -22.73
N ALA A 169 2.48 -13.96 -23.82
CA ALA A 169 2.64 -15.40 -24.02
C ALA A 169 3.14 -16.13 -22.75
N PRO A 170 2.59 -17.31 -22.42
CA PRO A 170 3.10 -18.11 -21.31
C PRO A 170 4.59 -18.42 -21.57
N ALA A 171 5.40 -18.27 -20.52
CA ALA A 171 6.74 -18.86 -20.53
C ALA A 171 6.57 -20.38 -20.36
N PRO A 172 7.47 -21.22 -20.90
CA PRO A 172 7.40 -22.66 -20.69
C PRO A 172 7.42 -22.97 -19.19
N ALA A 173 6.63 -23.96 -18.78
CA ALA A 173 6.55 -24.42 -17.40
C ALA A 173 7.95 -24.76 -16.88
N ALA A 174 8.37 -24.08 -15.80
CA ALA A 174 9.54 -24.50 -15.05
C ALA A 174 9.20 -25.80 -14.29
N PRO A 175 10.16 -26.72 -14.11
CA PRO A 175 9.93 -27.91 -13.30
C PRO A 175 9.51 -27.52 -11.89
N ALA A 176 8.55 -28.25 -11.32
CA ALA A 176 8.09 -28.06 -9.95
C ALA A 176 9.29 -28.14 -8.98
N ALA A 177 9.53 -27.06 -8.25
CA ALA A 177 10.40 -27.10 -7.08
C ALA A 177 9.70 -27.95 -6.00
N PRO A 178 10.44 -28.73 -5.21
CA PRO A 178 9.84 -29.55 -4.15
C PRO A 178 9.11 -28.64 -3.16
N ALA A 179 7.80 -28.86 -3.03
CA ALA A 179 7.02 -28.40 -1.89
C ALA A 179 7.51 -29.22 -0.69
N ASP A 180 8.21 -28.58 0.25
CA ASP A 180 8.39 -29.04 1.65
C ASP A 180 9.42 -28.23 2.47
N THR A 181 9.98 -27.13 1.95
CA THR A 181 10.80 -26.24 2.80
C THR A 181 9.95 -25.04 3.24
N PRO A 182 9.63 -24.87 4.55
CA PRO A 182 9.04 -23.63 5.01
C PRO A 182 9.99 -22.47 4.64
N PRO A 183 9.50 -21.36 4.08
CA PRO A 183 10.37 -20.22 3.82
C PRO A 183 10.94 -19.76 5.16
N ALA A 184 12.25 -19.66 5.22
CA ALA A 184 12.96 -19.13 6.38
C ALA A 184 12.36 -17.76 6.74
N ALA A 185 12.21 -17.45 8.03
CA ALA A 185 11.85 -16.11 8.49
C ALA A 185 12.86 -15.10 7.95
N PRO A 186 12.60 -14.41 6.82
CA PRO A 186 13.67 -13.81 6.03
C PRO A 186 14.19 -12.54 6.69
N LEU A 187 13.43 -11.98 7.64
CA LEU A 187 13.87 -10.88 8.48
C LEU A 187 14.88 -11.31 9.55
N ALA A 188 14.84 -12.56 10.00
CA ALA A 188 15.70 -13.05 11.08
C ALA A 188 17.18 -13.14 10.67
N SER A 189 17.46 -13.24 9.37
CA SER A 189 18.82 -13.26 8.81
C SER A 189 19.39 -11.87 8.51
N LEU A 190 18.59 -10.81 8.68
CA LEU A 190 19.01 -9.42 8.45
C LEU A 190 19.50 -8.77 9.74
N SER A 191 20.28 -7.68 9.60
CA SER A 191 20.55 -6.81 10.74
C SER A 191 19.23 -6.20 11.27
N PRO A 192 19.13 -5.85 12.56
CA PRO A 192 17.92 -5.26 13.13
C PRO A 192 17.41 -4.05 12.35
N GLU A 193 18.31 -3.17 11.89
CA GLU A 193 17.95 -2.00 11.06
C GLU A 193 17.35 -2.40 9.70
N ARG A 194 17.97 -3.35 8.99
CA ARG A 194 17.45 -3.82 7.69
C ARG A 194 16.14 -4.58 7.84
N ALA A 195 16.00 -5.38 8.90
CA ALA A 195 14.77 -6.08 9.23
C ALA A 195 13.63 -5.09 9.53
N ALA A 196 13.90 -4.06 10.34
CA ALA A 196 12.96 -2.97 10.64
C ALA A 196 12.58 -2.20 9.36
N GLY A 197 13.53 -1.95 8.46
CA GLY A 197 13.26 -1.36 7.15
C GLY A 197 12.29 -2.18 6.31
N MET A 198 12.54 -3.49 6.14
CA MET A 198 11.68 -4.39 5.36
C MET A 198 10.29 -4.58 6.00
N ALA A 199 10.22 -4.68 7.33
CA ALA A 199 8.97 -4.67 8.07
C ALA A 199 8.19 -3.36 7.84
N GLY A 200 8.90 -2.23 7.85
CA GLY A 200 8.34 -0.92 7.54
C GLY A 200 7.72 -0.85 6.15
N VAL A 201 8.39 -1.40 5.14
CA VAL A 201 7.84 -1.50 3.78
C VAL A 201 6.57 -2.34 3.78
N ALA A 202 6.56 -3.52 4.41
CA ALA A 202 5.40 -4.38 4.45
C ALA A 202 4.18 -3.68 5.09
N VAL A 203 4.35 -3.04 6.25
CA VAL A 203 3.28 -2.33 6.95
C VAL A 203 2.79 -1.12 6.16
N ALA A 204 3.68 -0.32 5.58
CA ALA A 204 3.31 0.81 4.73
C ALA A 204 2.58 0.34 3.45
N SER A 205 2.98 -0.80 2.89
CA SER A 205 2.30 -1.43 1.76
C SER A 205 0.89 -1.89 2.13
N HIS A 206 0.70 -2.48 3.31
CA HIS A 206 -0.63 -2.86 3.81
C HIS A 206 -1.56 -1.66 3.86
N TYR A 207 -1.06 -0.50 4.32
CA TYR A 207 -1.82 0.74 4.30
C TYR A 207 -2.17 1.20 2.87
N ILE A 208 -1.16 1.40 2.02
CA ILE A 208 -1.37 2.07 0.73
C ILE A 208 -2.20 1.21 -0.24
N THR A 209 -2.06 -0.12 -0.21
CA THR A 209 -2.82 -1.01 -1.10
C THR A 209 -4.32 -0.90 -0.88
N ARG A 210 -4.76 -0.68 0.37
CA ARG A 210 -6.18 -0.52 0.69
C ARG A 210 -6.71 0.82 0.16
N MET A 211 -5.93 1.89 0.32
CA MET A 211 -6.27 3.20 -0.25
C MET A 211 -6.35 3.17 -1.77
N VAL A 212 -5.40 2.49 -2.42
CA VAL A 212 -5.38 2.31 -3.88
C VAL A 212 -6.61 1.53 -4.34
N ASN A 213 -6.98 0.44 -3.66
CA ASN A 213 -8.18 -0.34 -3.99
C ASN A 213 -9.47 0.49 -3.89
N VAL A 214 -9.58 1.39 -2.91
CA VAL A 214 -10.77 2.23 -2.73
C VAL A 214 -10.85 3.36 -3.75
N PHE A 215 -9.73 4.05 -4.03
CA PHE A 215 -9.76 5.31 -4.77
C PHE A 215 -9.16 5.27 -6.17
N LEU A 216 -8.48 4.21 -6.59
CA LEU A 216 -7.89 4.13 -7.94
C LEU A 216 -8.55 3.05 -8.78
N GLY A 217 -8.48 3.21 -10.10
CA GLY A 217 -8.78 2.12 -11.02
C GLY A 217 -7.70 1.03 -11.01
N GLU A 218 -8.08 -0.18 -11.39
CA GLU A 218 -7.19 -1.36 -11.39
C GLU A 218 -5.98 -1.23 -12.33
N SER A 219 -6.07 -0.40 -13.37
CA SER A 219 -5.06 -0.31 -14.41
C SER A 219 -4.22 0.97 -14.30
N LEU A 220 -2.90 0.79 -14.20
CA LEU A 220 -1.91 1.88 -14.23
C LEU A 220 -1.92 2.69 -15.55
N LEU A 221 -2.35 2.05 -16.65
CA LEU A 221 -2.43 2.64 -17.99
C LEU A 221 -3.86 2.65 -18.56
N PRO A 222 -4.25 3.63 -19.40
CA PRO A 222 -5.54 3.59 -20.09
C PRO A 222 -5.70 2.32 -20.94
N LEU A 223 -6.87 1.70 -20.88
CA LEU A 223 -7.20 0.48 -21.65
C LEU A 223 -7.13 0.69 -23.17
N ALA A 224 -7.24 1.95 -23.63
CA ALA A 224 -7.19 2.33 -25.04
C ALA A 224 -5.80 2.15 -25.72
N LEU A 225 -4.74 1.82 -24.97
CA LEU A 225 -3.40 1.58 -25.53
C LEU A 225 -3.24 0.12 -25.98
N SER A 226 -2.65 -0.10 -27.16
CA SER A 226 -2.28 -1.44 -27.62
C SER A 226 -1.26 -2.10 -26.69
N ALA A 227 -1.24 -3.44 -26.63
CA ALA A 227 -0.35 -4.20 -25.74
C ALA A 227 1.13 -3.81 -25.91
N SER A 228 1.61 -3.71 -27.16
CA SER A 228 2.99 -3.31 -27.45
C SER A 228 3.29 -1.87 -27.03
N ALA A 229 2.34 -0.95 -27.16
CA ALA A 229 2.50 0.42 -26.70
C ALA A 229 2.55 0.50 -25.17
N ARG A 230 1.69 -0.26 -24.47
CA ARG A 230 1.70 -0.38 -23.00
C ARG A 230 3.04 -0.92 -22.51
N SER A 231 3.54 -2.01 -23.10
CA SER A 231 4.83 -2.60 -22.72
C SER A 231 6.00 -1.63 -22.90
N ARG A 232 6.06 -0.91 -24.03
CA ARG A 232 7.12 0.10 -24.25
C ARG A 232 7.04 1.27 -23.27
N PHE A 233 5.83 1.73 -22.96
CA PHE A 233 5.61 2.80 -22.00
C PHE A 233 6.02 2.39 -20.58
N MET A 234 5.60 1.19 -20.13
CA MET A 234 5.99 0.66 -18.82
C MET A 234 7.51 0.46 -18.73
N ALA A 235 8.16 -0.03 -19.78
CA ALA A 235 9.61 -0.16 -19.81
C ALA A 235 10.32 1.21 -19.67
N LEU A 236 9.76 2.27 -20.25
CA LEU A 236 10.30 3.63 -20.10
C LEU A 236 10.14 4.13 -18.67
N ILE A 237 8.95 4.02 -18.07
CA ILE A 237 8.73 4.44 -16.68
C ILE A 237 9.61 3.62 -15.74
N GLY A 238 9.69 2.29 -15.93
CA GLY A 238 10.55 1.42 -15.14
C GLY A 238 12.01 1.84 -15.16
N ARG A 239 12.55 2.25 -16.32
CA ARG A 239 13.92 2.81 -16.42
C ARG A 239 14.10 4.11 -15.66
N VAL A 240 13.11 5.01 -15.70
CA VAL A 240 13.14 6.28 -14.95
C VAL A 240 13.09 6.00 -13.45
N ALA A 241 12.16 5.15 -13.01
CA ALA A 241 12.04 4.75 -11.61
C ALA A 241 13.32 4.06 -11.10
N ALA A 242 13.90 3.15 -11.89
CA ALA A 242 15.16 2.48 -11.54
C ALA A 242 16.34 3.46 -11.44
N SER A 243 16.40 4.48 -12.30
CA SER A 243 17.42 5.53 -12.21
C SER A 243 17.34 6.30 -10.89
N ARG A 244 16.11 6.59 -10.41
CA ARG A 244 15.88 7.23 -9.11
C ARG A 244 16.12 6.30 -7.93
N ALA A 245 15.73 5.04 -8.04
CA ALA A 245 16.03 4.00 -7.06
C ALA A 245 17.54 3.82 -6.81
N ARG A 246 18.39 4.05 -7.83
CA ARG A 246 19.86 4.05 -7.69
C ARG A 246 20.43 5.30 -7.02
N ARG A 247 19.61 6.33 -6.79
CA ARG A 247 19.97 7.61 -6.17
C ARG A 247 18.90 7.98 -5.13
N PRO A 248 18.82 7.21 -4.02
CA PRO A 248 17.78 7.42 -3.03
C PRO A 248 17.89 8.83 -2.45
N PRO A 249 16.76 9.46 -2.12
CA PRO A 249 16.78 10.72 -1.44
C PRO A 249 17.28 10.54 -0.01
N VAL A 250 17.80 11.62 0.59
CA VAL A 250 18.30 11.58 1.98
C VAL A 250 17.15 11.26 2.92
N ALA A 251 17.35 10.25 3.77
CA ALA A 251 16.39 9.83 4.78
C ALA A 251 16.11 10.95 5.80
N GLY A 252 14.90 10.99 6.34
CA GLY A 252 14.48 11.92 7.39
C GLY A 252 13.93 13.26 6.88
N LEU A 253 14.14 13.65 5.61
CA LEU A 253 13.70 14.97 5.11
C LEU A 253 12.16 15.16 5.07
N SER A 254 11.37 14.09 5.10
CA SER A 254 9.91 14.23 5.23
C SER A 254 9.43 14.41 6.66
N LEU A 255 10.24 14.06 7.67
CA LEU A 255 9.80 14.02 9.08
C LEU A 255 9.41 15.40 9.63
N GLY A 256 9.93 16.48 9.02
CA GLY A 256 9.60 17.86 9.37
C GLY A 256 8.29 18.39 8.74
N LEU A 257 7.60 17.61 7.91
CA LEU A 257 6.33 18.02 7.31
C LEU A 257 5.18 18.10 8.33
N VAL A 258 5.26 17.30 9.39
CA VAL A 258 4.28 17.21 10.47
C VAL A 258 4.97 17.19 11.84
N PRO A 259 4.29 17.58 12.93
CA PRO A 259 4.88 17.63 14.27
C PRO A 259 5.41 16.28 14.73
N TYR A 260 6.42 16.28 15.60
CA TYR A 260 6.92 15.06 16.24
C TYR A 260 5.81 14.34 17.01
N ALA A 261 5.77 13.02 16.87
CA ALA A 261 4.98 12.14 17.71
C ALA A 261 5.79 10.87 18.03
N PRO A 262 5.68 10.33 19.25
CA PRO A 262 6.37 9.12 19.63
C PRO A 262 5.85 7.91 18.84
N LEU A 263 6.73 6.94 18.62
CA LEU A 263 6.36 5.64 18.04
C LEU A 263 5.42 4.89 18.99
N PRO A 264 4.25 4.40 18.52
CA PRO A 264 3.40 3.52 19.30
C PRO A 264 4.17 2.31 19.88
N PRO A 265 3.94 1.92 21.16
CA PRO A 265 4.72 0.86 21.81
C PRO A 265 4.64 -0.51 21.10
N ASP A 266 3.49 -0.81 20.51
CA ASP A 266 3.20 -2.02 19.73
C ASP A 266 3.92 -2.07 18.37
N LEU A 267 4.57 -0.97 17.97
CA LEU A 267 5.41 -0.88 16.79
C LEU A 267 6.90 -0.74 17.12
N SER A 268 7.32 -1.14 18.33
CA SER A 268 8.72 -1.02 18.79
C SER A 268 9.74 -1.69 17.88
N TRP A 269 9.31 -2.64 17.03
CA TRP A 269 10.13 -3.27 15.99
C TRP A 269 10.74 -2.26 15.00
N ALA A 270 10.17 -1.06 14.86
CA ALA A 270 10.70 -0.04 13.97
C ALA A 270 11.90 0.74 14.57
N ARG A 271 12.12 0.66 15.89
CA ARG A 271 13.15 1.46 16.60
C ARG A 271 14.57 1.34 16.02
N PRO A 272 15.05 0.17 15.56
CA PRO A 272 16.37 0.06 14.96
C PRO A 272 16.58 0.94 13.71
N ALA A 273 15.51 1.32 13.01
CA ALA A 273 15.54 2.22 11.87
C ALA A 273 14.90 3.57 12.25
N GLU A 274 15.70 4.53 12.71
CA GLU A 274 15.23 5.77 13.34
C GLU A 274 14.26 6.58 12.45
N THR A 275 14.56 6.72 11.16
CA THR A 275 13.71 7.47 10.23
C THR A 275 12.39 6.76 9.95
N VAL A 276 12.40 5.43 9.91
CA VAL A 276 11.19 4.59 9.79
C VAL A 276 10.34 4.75 11.05
N ALA A 277 10.92 4.62 12.25
CA ALA A 277 10.23 4.83 13.52
C ALA A 277 9.62 6.25 13.60
N GLY A 278 10.38 7.27 13.21
CA GLY A 278 9.94 8.66 13.18
C GLY A 278 8.76 8.89 12.23
N ALA A 279 8.77 8.22 11.06
CA ALA A 279 7.70 8.29 10.08
C ALA A 279 6.42 7.62 10.59
N PHE A 280 6.52 6.42 11.15
CA PHE A 280 5.38 5.69 11.70
C PHE A 280 4.73 6.44 12.86
N GLY A 281 5.50 6.91 13.84
CA GLY A 281 4.94 7.65 14.98
C GLY A 281 4.12 8.87 14.55
N ARG A 282 4.63 9.63 13.58
CA ARG A 282 3.96 10.80 13.00
C ARG A 282 2.72 10.44 12.19
N ALA A 283 2.84 9.44 11.32
CA ALA A 283 1.75 9.03 10.45
C ALA A 283 0.54 8.57 11.27
N TYR A 284 0.76 7.72 12.29
CA TYR A 284 -0.31 7.28 13.19
C TYR A 284 -0.94 8.45 13.94
N ALA A 285 -0.14 9.31 14.58
CA ALA A 285 -0.69 10.44 15.34
C ALA A 285 -1.52 11.40 14.48
N VAL A 286 -1.08 11.69 13.25
CA VAL A 286 -1.80 12.57 12.32
C VAL A 286 -3.09 11.94 11.84
N VAL A 287 -3.08 10.65 11.50
CA VAL A 287 -4.26 9.94 11.00
C VAL A 287 -5.27 9.67 12.11
N ASP A 288 -4.83 9.27 13.30
CA ASP A 288 -5.70 9.08 14.47
C ASP A 288 -6.37 10.40 14.86
N GLY A 289 -5.61 11.50 14.90
CA GLY A 289 -6.17 12.83 15.15
C GLY A 289 -7.16 13.29 14.08
N ALA A 290 -7.02 12.81 12.84
CA ALA A 290 -7.98 13.04 11.77
C ALA A 290 -9.25 12.22 11.94
N ALA A 291 -9.12 10.95 12.32
CA ALA A 291 -10.24 10.06 12.59
C ALA A 291 -11.15 10.57 13.72
N VAL A 292 -10.58 11.21 14.75
CA VAL A 292 -11.35 11.83 15.84
C VAL A 292 -12.36 12.88 15.32
N ARG A 293 -12.01 13.59 14.26
CA ARG A 293 -12.87 14.63 13.66
C ARG A 293 -13.88 14.06 12.65
N SER A 294 -13.46 13.05 11.90
CA SER A 294 -14.17 12.58 10.71
C SER A 294 -15.00 11.31 10.90
N VAL A 295 -14.84 10.62 12.03
CA VAL A 295 -15.54 9.38 12.35
C VAL A 295 -16.20 9.55 13.71
N THR A 296 -17.37 8.97 13.95
CA THR A 296 -17.98 8.99 15.29
C THR A 296 -17.27 8.01 16.22
N GLU A 297 -17.33 8.22 17.53
CA GLU A 297 -16.76 7.29 18.52
C GLU A 297 -17.36 5.87 18.41
N PRO A 298 -18.70 5.69 18.31
CA PRO A 298 -19.29 4.37 18.15
C PRO A 298 -18.80 3.61 16.90
N VAL A 299 -18.63 4.30 15.77
CA VAL A 299 -18.05 3.68 14.56
C VAL A 299 -16.60 3.28 14.79
N ARG A 300 -15.80 4.14 15.45
CA ARG A 300 -14.41 3.80 15.74
C ARG A 300 -14.30 2.57 16.64
N ASP A 301 -15.10 2.50 17.69
CA ASP A 301 -15.10 1.40 18.65
C ASP A 301 -15.48 0.07 17.96
N ALA A 302 -16.55 0.06 17.16
CA ALA A 302 -16.98 -1.13 16.43
C ALA A 302 -15.88 -1.66 15.48
N VAL A 303 -15.17 -0.77 14.80
CA VAL A 303 -14.06 -1.13 13.90
C VAL A 303 -12.85 -1.64 14.69
N LEU A 304 -12.47 -0.98 15.78
CA LEU A 304 -11.35 -1.37 16.63
C LEU A 304 -11.60 -2.74 17.29
N GLU A 305 -12.80 -2.99 17.80
CA GLU A 305 -13.19 -4.28 18.37
C GLU A 305 -13.13 -5.39 17.30
N THR A 306 -13.66 -5.11 16.10
CA THR A 306 -13.63 -6.06 14.98
C THR A 306 -12.18 -6.40 14.57
N LEU A 307 -11.30 -5.40 14.47
CA LEU A 307 -9.89 -5.61 14.12
C LEU A 307 -9.07 -6.26 15.24
N ALA A 308 -9.45 -6.05 16.51
CA ALA A 308 -8.84 -6.75 17.62
C ALA A 308 -9.10 -8.27 17.54
N ALA A 309 -10.31 -8.67 17.14
CA ALA A 309 -10.69 -10.07 16.94
C ALA A 309 -10.18 -10.67 15.62
N TRP A 310 -9.81 -9.84 14.63
CA TRP A 310 -9.32 -10.27 13.34
C TRP A 310 -7.93 -10.95 13.43
N ASP A 311 -7.76 -12.03 12.68
CA ASP A 311 -6.54 -12.85 12.62
C ASP A 311 -5.74 -12.67 11.31
N GLY A 312 -6.21 -11.80 10.43
CA GLY A 312 -5.56 -11.52 9.15
C GLY A 312 -6.13 -12.30 7.96
N LEU A 313 -7.02 -13.26 8.20
CA LEU A 313 -7.66 -14.01 7.12
C LEU A 313 -8.63 -13.10 6.35
N PRO A 314 -8.70 -13.22 5.00
CA PRO A 314 -9.74 -12.55 4.24
C PRO A 314 -11.11 -12.98 4.77
N PRO A 315 -12.01 -12.03 5.07
CA PRO A 315 -13.34 -12.38 5.53
C PRO A 315 -14.12 -13.09 4.42
N GLY A 316 -15.03 -13.99 4.81
CA GLY A 316 -15.82 -14.79 3.89
C GLY A 316 -16.77 -13.96 3.00
N PRO A 317 -17.44 -14.60 2.03
CA PRO A 317 -18.35 -13.90 1.12
C PRO A 317 -19.54 -13.27 1.86
N GLU A 318 -19.95 -13.82 3.01
CA GLU A 318 -21.03 -13.34 3.85
C GLU A 318 -20.79 -11.93 4.40
N SER A 319 -21.87 -11.18 4.65
CA SER A 319 -21.79 -9.83 5.22
C SER A 319 -21.87 -9.79 6.74
N ALA A 320 -22.01 -10.95 7.41
CA ALA A 320 -22.24 -11.02 8.86
C ALA A 320 -21.12 -10.38 9.69
N TRP A 321 -19.86 -10.46 9.23
CA TRP A 321 -18.71 -9.81 9.88
C TRP A 321 -18.74 -8.28 9.79
N ILE A 322 -19.56 -7.71 8.90
CA ILE A 322 -19.86 -6.27 8.81
C ILE A 322 -21.13 -5.96 9.59
N ASP A 323 -22.21 -6.68 9.30
CA ASP A 323 -23.55 -6.30 9.75
C ASP A 323 -23.73 -6.49 11.26
N LYS A 324 -23.07 -7.50 11.86
CA LYS A 324 -23.16 -7.77 13.30
C LYS A 324 -22.52 -6.66 14.14
N PRO A 325 -21.24 -6.25 13.94
CA PRO A 325 -20.64 -5.14 14.67
C PRO A 325 -21.42 -3.81 14.53
N LEU A 326 -22.04 -3.58 13.37
CA LEU A 326 -22.74 -2.32 13.08
C LEU A 326 -24.22 -2.33 13.46
N SER A 327 -24.76 -3.46 13.95
CA SER A 327 -26.20 -3.65 14.21
C SER A 327 -26.75 -2.72 15.29
N LEU A 328 -25.90 -2.31 16.24
CA LEU A 328 -26.26 -1.42 17.34
C LEU A 328 -26.04 0.07 17.01
N LEU A 329 -25.43 0.38 15.87
CA LEU A 329 -25.21 1.75 15.45
C LEU A 329 -26.49 2.40 14.89
N PRO A 330 -26.66 3.72 15.05
CA PRO A 330 -27.68 4.50 14.33
C PRO A 330 -27.60 4.27 12.82
N LEU A 331 -28.73 4.34 12.12
CA LEU A 331 -28.80 4.02 10.69
C LEU A 331 -27.86 4.91 9.86
N GLU A 332 -27.76 6.18 10.23
CA GLU A 332 -26.91 7.21 9.64
C GLU A 332 -25.40 6.95 9.81
N GLU A 333 -24.99 6.09 10.74
CA GLU A 333 -23.57 5.77 10.98
C GLU A 333 -23.13 4.47 10.30
N ARG A 334 -24.10 3.64 9.86
CA ARG A 334 -23.83 2.30 9.33
C ARG A 334 -23.08 2.31 8.00
N ALA A 335 -23.35 3.28 7.12
CA ALA A 335 -22.65 3.38 5.84
C ALA A 335 -21.15 3.66 6.04
N GLN A 336 -20.83 4.61 6.91
CA GLN A 336 -19.45 4.94 7.30
C GLN A 336 -18.75 3.76 7.99
N GLY A 337 -19.42 3.08 8.93
CA GLY A 337 -18.89 1.88 9.58
C GLY A 337 -18.63 0.74 8.59
N ARG A 338 -19.55 0.52 7.64
CA ARG A 338 -19.39 -0.48 6.58
C ARG A 338 -18.23 -0.13 5.65
N LEU A 339 -18.07 1.15 5.30
CA LEU A 339 -16.94 1.63 4.50
C LEU A 339 -15.61 1.41 5.24
N ALA A 340 -15.54 1.70 6.54
CA ALA A 340 -14.35 1.49 7.35
C ALA A 340 -13.97 0.00 7.43
N LEU A 341 -14.91 -0.88 7.77
CA LEU A 341 -14.66 -2.33 7.85
C LEU A 341 -14.25 -2.94 6.50
N LEU A 342 -14.93 -2.56 5.42
CA LEU A 342 -14.52 -2.99 4.08
C LEU A 342 -13.14 -2.46 3.71
N THR A 343 -12.83 -1.19 3.98
CA THR A 343 -11.50 -0.63 3.71
C THR A 343 -10.41 -1.39 4.48
N ALA A 344 -10.66 -1.71 5.75
CA ALA A 344 -9.70 -2.38 6.62
C ALA A 344 -9.45 -3.85 6.24
N MET A 345 -10.49 -4.60 5.90
CA MET A 345 -10.41 -6.07 5.78
C MET A 345 -10.63 -6.61 4.36
N ALA A 346 -11.24 -5.83 3.46
CA ALA A 346 -11.59 -6.26 2.11
C ALA A 346 -11.73 -5.09 1.12
N SER A 347 -10.73 -4.22 1.06
CA SER A 347 -10.82 -2.92 0.34
C SER A 347 -11.20 -3.05 -1.14
N HIS A 348 -10.82 -4.16 -1.79
CA HIS A 348 -11.16 -4.45 -3.20
C HIS A 348 -12.65 -4.77 -3.40
N ARG A 349 -13.42 -4.97 -2.31
CA ARG A 349 -14.86 -5.23 -2.33
C ARG A 349 -15.70 -3.98 -2.06
N VAL A 350 -15.09 -2.80 -1.88
CA VAL A 350 -15.84 -1.55 -1.67
C VAL A 350 -16.60 -1.19 -2.96
N PRO A 351 -17.95 -1.24 -2.96
CA PRO A 351 -18.70 -0.96 -4.17
C PRO A 351 -18.84 0.56 -4.36
N PRO A 352 -18.87 1.06 -5.62
CA PRO A 352 -19.11 2.47 -5.90
C PRO A 352 -20.39 3.03 -5.28
N SER A 353 -21.43 2.21 -5.12
CA SER A 353 -22.70 2.60 -4.49
C SER A 353 -22.57 2.94 -3.00
N LEU A 354 -21.69 2.25 -2.26
CA LEU A 354 -21.43 2.56 -0.86
C LEU A 354 -20.68 3.88 -0.72
N MET A 355 -19.69 4.12 -1.60
CA MET A 355 -18.98 5.41 -1.66
C MET A 355 -19.93 6.56 -1.98
N ALA A 356 -20.86 6.36 -2.92
CA ALA A 356 -21.89 7.35 -3.25
C ALA A 356 -22.80 7.62 -2.05
N ALA A 357 -23.31 6.57 -1.37
CA ALA A 357 -24.15 6.71 -0.19
C ALA A 357 -23.46 7.50 0.94
N CYS A 358 -22.20 7.15 1.28
CA CYS A 358 -21.44 7.90 2.29
C CYS A 358 -21.23 9.36 1.87
N ARG A 359 -20.97 9.62 0.58
CA ARG A 359 -20.80 10.98 0.07
C ARG A 359 -22.09 11.80 0.18
N ASP A 360 -23.23 11.19 -0.14
CA ASP A 360 -24.54 11.83 -0.12
C ASP A 360 -24.94 12.18 1.32
N GLU A 361 -24.68 11.29 2.29
CA GLU A 361 -24.88 11.55 3.72
C GLU A 361 -24.03 12.73 4.23
N LEU A 362 -22.83 12.92 3.67
CA LEU A 362 -21.92 14.02 4.02
C LEU A 362 -22.25 15.34 3.30
N GLY A 363 -23.30 15.39 2.47
CA GLY A 363 -23.70 16.59 1.72
C GLY A 363 -22.80 16.93 0.52
N GLY A 364 -21.85 16.06 0.17
CA GLY A 364 -20.93 16.23 -0.95
C GLY A 364 -19.87 17.33 -0.78
N GLY A 365 -19.25 17.74 -1.89
CA GLY A 365 -18.22 18.78 -1.91
C GLY A 365 -16.88 18.39 -1.29
N GLY A 366 -16.03 19.40 -1.00
CA GLY A 366 -14.66 19.19 -0.52
C GLY A 366 -14.57 18.65 0.91
N GLU A 367 -15.54 18.95 1.78
CA GLU A 367 -15.56 18.43 3.16
C GLU A 367 -15.92 16.93 3.17
N ALA A 368 -16.82 16.50 2.27
CA ALA A 368 -17.09 15.08 2.07
C ALA A 368 -15.85 14.35 1.53
N ASP A 369 -15.13 14.92 0.55
CA ASP A 369 -13.88 14.34 0.05
C ASP A 369 -12.85 14.16 1.18
N ARG A 370 -12.69 15.19 2.01
CA ARG A 370 -11.80 15.15 3.17
C ARG A 370 -12.20 14.05 4.14
N THR A 371 -13.47 14.02 4.54
CA THR A 371 -14.00 13.04 5.52
C THR A 371 -13.82 11.61 5.03
N LEU A 372 -14.12 11.35 3.74
CA LEU A 372 -13.92 10.03 3.13
C LEU A 372 -12.45 9.61 3.15
N VAL A 373 -11.52 10.51 2.84
CA VAL A 373 -10.07 10.22 2.91
C VAL A 373 -9.62 10.02 4.36
N GLU A 374 -10.04 10.86 5.31
CA GLU A 374 -9.67 10.73 6.72
C GLU A 374 -10.18 9.39 7.31
N LEU A 375 -11.44 9.01 7.05
CA LEU A 375 -12.04 7.74 7.48
C LEU A 375 -11.31 6.53 6.91
N THR A 376 -11.10 6.50 5.59
CA THR A 376 -10.49 5.34 4.91
C THR A 376 -9.00 5.22 5.21
N ALA A 377 -8.27 6.34 5.32
CA ALA A 377 -6.88 6.34 5.75
C ALA A 377 -6.74 5.79 7.18
N TRP A 378 -7.63 6.21 8.09
CA TRP A 378 -7.65 5.68 9.45
C TRP A 378 -7.96 4.19 9.51
N ALA A 379 -9.02 3.73 8.85
CA ALA A 379 -9.38 2.31 8.83
C ALA A 379 -8.25 1.45 8.24
N SER A 380 -7.64 1.92 7.14
CA SER A 380 -6.51 1.25 6.50
C SER A 380 -5.28 1.19 7.40
N LEU A 381 -4.91 2.31 8.03
CA LEU A 381 -3.70 2.41 8.85
C LEU A 381 -3.88 1.64 10.16
N THR A 382 -5.09 1.61 10.73
CA THR A 382 -5.44 0.78 11.89
C THR A 382 -5.27 -0.71 11.59
N ALA A 383 -5.75 -1.17 10.43
CA ALA A 383 -5.52 -2.56 9.99
C ALA A 383 -4.04 -2.85 9.77
N ALA A 384 -3.28 -1.90 9.19
CA ALA A 384 -1.85 -2.04 9.00
C ALA A 384 -1.08 -2.12 10.33
N ARG A 385 -1.49 -1.37 11.37
CA ARG A 385 -0.92 -1.45 12.72
C ARG A 385 -1.07 -2.84 13.32
N ARG A 386 -2.27 -3.40 13.21
CA ARG A 386 -2.58 -4.75 13.68
C ARG A 386 -1.71 -5.80 13.00
N VAL A 387 -1.51 -5.68 11.69
CA VAL A 387 -0.57 -6.54 10.95
C VAL A 387 0.89 -6.29 11.38
N GLY A 388 1.25 -5.03 11.64
CA GLY A 388 2.57 -4.63 12.13
C GLY A 388 2.95 -5.27 13.46
N GLU A 389 2.00 -5.48 14.36
CA GLU A 389 2.21 -6.23 15.61
C GLU A 389 2.66 -7.68 15.34
N TRP A 390 2.04 -8.34 14.35
CA TRP A 390 2.39 -9.72 13.98
C TRP A 390 3.74 -9.78 13.28
N ILE A 391 3.99 -8.86 12.33
CA ILE A 391 5.27 -8.72 11.65
C ILE A 391 6.40 -8.48 12.65
N GLY A 392 6.16 -7.63 13.64
CA GLY A 392 7.14 -7.27 14.67
C GLY A 392 7.65 -8.45 15.50
N ALA A 393 6.88 -9.54 15.60
CA ALA A 393 7.33 -10.75 16.28
C ALA A 393 8.50 -11.45 15.56
N GLY A 394 8.65 -11.23 14.24
CA GLY A 394 9.73 -11.78 13.42
C GLY A 394 10.95 -10.87 13.24
N VAL A 395 10.96 -9.67 13.83
CA VAL A 395 12.07 -8.72 13.73
C VAL A 395 13.09 -8.99 14.86
N PRO A 396 14.38 -9.19 14.55
CA PRO A 396 15.43 -9.32 15.56
C PRO A 396 15.47 -8.11 16.51
N ARG A 397 15.58 -8.37 17.82
CA ARG A 397 15.63 -7.33 18.86
C ARG A 397 17.00 -6.69 19.00
#